data_AF-A0A0R3PJM2-F1
#
_entry.id   AF-A0A0R3PJM2-F1
#
_cell.length_a   1.000
_cell.length_b   1.000
_cell.length_c   1.000
_cell.angle_alpha   90.00
_cell.angle_beta   90.00
_cell.angle_gamma   90.00
#
_symmetry.space_group_name_H-M   'P 1'
#
loop_
_entity.id
_entity.type
_entity.pdbx_description
1 polymer ?
#
loop_
_entity_poly.entity_id
_entity_poly.type
_entity_poly.pdbx_seq_one_letter_code
_entity_poly.pdbx_strand_id
1 'polypeptide(L)' 'NPYSETYGVQRFDKTAHDYGRPPPGSKTEARGIKAGVHVCREILYLCEVINQHAEGEEPNKWIKFGRLFYIYSYYSDKV' A
#
# COMPACT_ATOMS: atom_id res chain seq x y z
N ASN A 1 -9.11 -26.80 -6.46
CA ASN A 1 -10.30 -26.97 -5.60
C ASN A 1 -9.87 -27.79 -4.39
N PRO A 2 -9.95 -27.25 -3.16
CA PRO A 2 -9.55 -27.96 -1.93
C PRO A 2 -10.43 -29.18 -1.58
N TYR A 3 -11.57 -29.35 -2.26
CA TYR A 3 -12.47 -30.51 -2.09
C TYR A 3 -12.35 -31.53 -3.24
N SER A 4 -11.30 -31.44 -4.06
CA SER A 4 -11.01 -32.41 -5.12
C SER A 4 -10.27 -33.63 -4.56
N GLU A 5 -10.57 -34.83 -5.03
CA GLU A 5 -9.79 -36.04 -4.69
C GLU A 5 -8.32 -35.94 -5.10
N THR A 6 -7.99 -35.04 -6.03
CA THR A 6 -6.62 -34.74 -6.47
C THR A 6 -5.94 -33.61 -5.69
N TYR A 7 -6.57 -33.04 -4.65
CA TYR A 7 -6.00 -31.94 -3.90
C TYR A 7 -4.94 -32.42 -2.89
N GLY A 8 -3.67 -32.20 -3.22
CA GLY A 8 -2.56 -32.37 -2.28
C GLY A 8 -2.40 -31.16 -1.37
N VAL A 9 -2.30 -31.38 -0.06
CA VAL A 9 -1.93 -30.32 0.89
C VAL A 9 -0.48 -29.91 0.63
N GLN A 10 -0.29 -28.64 0.26
CA GLN A 10 1.06 -28.06 0.12
C GLN A 10 1.76 -28.02 1.48
N ARG A 11 2.89 -28.72 1.59
CA ARG A 11 3.77 -28.65 2.76
C ARG A 11 4.90 -27.66 2.45
N PHE A 12 5.04 -26.65 3.28
CA PHE A 12 6.10 -25.65 3.16
C PHE A 12 7.17 -25.88 4.23
N ASP A 13 8.43 -25.72 3.84
CA ASP A 13 9.54 -25.67 4.78
C ASP A 13 9.54 -24.31 5.50
N LYS A 14 9.21 -24.34 6.79
CA LYS A 14 9.14 -23.12 7.63
C LYS A 14 10.52 -22.60 8.05
N THR A 15 11.58 -23.38 7.82
CA THR A 15 12.96 -23.01 8.13
C THR A 15 13.69 -22.42 6.92
N ALA A 16 13.07 -22.48 5.74
CA ALA A 16 13.62 -21.87 4.53
C ALA A 16 13.77 -20.36 4.70
N HIS A 17 14.87 -19.80 4.21
CA HIS A 17 15.21 -18.38 4.32
C HIS A 17 14.14 -17.46 3.66
N ASP A 18 13.51 -17.95 2.60
CA ASP A 18 12.46 -17.26 1.84
C ASP A 18 11.05 -17.70 2.26
N TYR A 19 10.89 -18.45 3.35
CA TYR A 19 9.57 -18.80 3.87
C TYR A 19 8.76 -17.53 4.18
N GLY A 20 7.51 -17.50 3.70
CA GLY A 20 6.64 -16.34 3.82
C GLY A 20 6.90 -15.22 2.79
N ARG A 21 7.86 -15.40 1.87
CA ARG A 21 8.06 -14.51 0.73
C ARG A 21 7.48 -15.12 -0.55
N PRO A 22 6.98 -14.30 -1.48
CA PRO A 22 6.63 -14.79 -2.80
C PRO A 22 7.87 -15.35 -3.51
N PRO A 23 7.74 -16.40 -4.32
CA PRO A 23 8.86 -16.91 -5.10
C PRO A 23 9.44 -15.81 -6.00
N PRO A 24 10.78 -15.73 -6.14
CA PRO A 24 11.42 -14.76 -7.02
C PRO A 24 10.93 -14.90 -8.48
N GLY A 25 10.66 -13.78 -9.13
CA GLY A 25 10.13 -13.70 -10.49
C GLY A 25 8.64 -14.07 -10.61
N SER A 26 7.97 -14.41 -9.51
CA SER A 26 6.55 -14.76 -9.56
C SER A 26 5.66 -13.54 -9.80
N LYS A 27 4.46 -13.78 -10.36
CA LYS A 27 3.43 -12.72 -10.46
C LYS A 27 3.04 -12.16 -9.09
N THR A 28 3.16 -12.95 -8.02
CA THR A 28 2.86 -12.49 -6.66
C THR A 28 3.90 -11.49 -6.18
N GLU A 29 5.19 -11.73 -6.43
CA GLU A 29 6.27 -10.77 -6.15
C GLU A 29 6.03 -9.47 -6.93
N ALA A 30 5.79 -9.57 -8.24
CA ALA A 30 5.52 -8.39 -9.08
C ALA A 30 4.31 -7.56 -8.59
N ARG A 31 3.23 -8.22 -8.14
CA ARG A 31 2.08 -7.53 -7.54
C ARG A 31 2.44 -6.86 -6.22
N GLY A 32 3.23 -7.51 -5.37
CA GLY A 32 3.70 -6.95 -4.10
C GLY A 32 4.52 -5.68 -4.32
N ILE A 33 5.45 -5.70 -5.27
CA ILE A 33 6.25 -4.54 -5.65
C ILE A 33 5.35 -3.41 -6.17
N LYS A 34 4.44 -3.73 -7.10
CA LYS A 34 3.52 -2.74 -7.68
C LYS A 34 2.63 -2.09 -6.60
N ALA A 35 2.10 -2.88 -5.67
CA ALA A 35 1.29 -2.38 -4.57
C ALA A 35 2.10 -1.47 -3.64
N GLY A 36 3.33 -1.85 -3.30
CA GLY A 36 4.24 -1.02 -2.51
C GLY A 36 4.52 0.33 -3.18
N VAL A 37 4.86 0.32 -4.47
CA VAL A 37 5.07 1.56 -5.26
C VAL A 37 3.81 2.42 -5.28
N HIS A 38 2.63 1.82 -5.47
CA HIS A 38 1.37 2.54 -5.49
C HIS A 38 1.08 3.22 -4.14
N VAL A 39 1.16 2.49 -3.03
CA VAL A 39 0.94 3.06 -1.69
C VAL A 39 1.93 4.18 -1.37
N CYS A 40 3.22 4.01 -1.72
CA CYS A 40 4.22 5.07 -1.52
C CYS A 40 3.87 6.35 -2.30
N ARG A 41 3.34 6.23 -3.53
CA ARG A 41 2.88 7.39 -4.31
C ARG A 41 1.70 8.09 -3.66
N GLU A 42 0.72 7.34 -3.16
CA GLU A 42 -0.43 7.91 -2.43
C GLU A 42 0.03 8.68 -1.18
N ILE A 43 1.01 8.15 -0.44
CA ILE A 43 1.57 8.83 0.74
C ILE A 43 2.27 10.14 0.35
N LEU A 44 3.10 10.12 -0.70
CA LEU A 44 3.77 11.34 -1.18
C LEU A 44 2.76 12.40 -1.61
N TYR A 45 1.73 11.99 -2.36
CA TYR A 45 0.65 12.86 -2.79
C TYR A 45 -0.10 13.47 -1.59
N LEU A 46 -0.42 12.66 -0.58
CA LEU A 46 -1.03 13.14 0.66
C LEU A 46 -0.15 14.20 1.36
N CYS A 47 1.16 13.96 1.44
CA CYS A 47 2.10 14.94 2.02
C CYS A 47 2.14 16.25 1.22
N GLU A 48 2.10 16.19 -0.11
CA GLU A 48 2.01 17.38 -0.97
C GLU A 48 0.71 18.16 -0.73
N VAL A 49 -0.43 17.46 -0.67
CA VAL A 49 -1.75 18.06 -0.36
C VAL A 49 -1.72 18.74 1.01
N ILE A 50 -1.16 18.09 2.02
CA ILE A 50 -1.00 18.70 3.35
C ILE A 50 -0.12 19.94 3.25
N ASN A 51 1.04 19.87 2.61
CA ASN A 51 1.98 21.00 2.52
C ASN A 51 1.40 22.20 1.76
N GLN A 52 0.55 21.98 0.76
CA GLN A 52 -0.13 23.02 -0.02
C GLN A 52 -1.30 23.69 0.73
N HIS A 53 -1.99 22.95 1.61
CA HIS A 53 -3.21 23.42 2.27
C HIS A 53 -3.07 23.62 3.77
N ALA A 54 -1.91 23.33 4.34
CA ALA A 54 -1.61 23.56 5.74
C ALA A 54 -1.59 25.06 6.08
N GLU A 55 -1.85 25.33 7.35
CA GLU A 55 -1.77 26.63 7.99
C GLU A 55 -0.54 26.64 8.93
N GLY A 56 -0.09 27.84 9.31
CA GLY A 56 1.13 28.02 10.10
C GLY A 56 2.40 28.12 9.24
N GLU A 57 3.52 28.31 9.91
CA GLU A 57 4.84 28.49 9.29
C GLU A 57 5.75 27.33 9.65
N GLU A 58 6.77 27.09 8.81
CA GLU A 58 7.79 26.08 9.07
C GLU A 58 8.47 26.32 10.43
N PRO A 59 8.68 25.29 11.28
CA PRO A 59 8.44 23.85 11.05
C PRO A 59 7.06 23.36 11.52
N ASN A 60 6.17 24.25 11.95
CA ASN A 60 4.93 23.92 12.65
C ASN A 60 3.69 24.07 11.76
N LYS A 61 3.74 23.51 10.54
CA LYS A 61 2.58 23.45 9.65
C LYS A 61 1.55 22.45 10.15
N TRP A 62 0.27 22.76 10.01
CA TRP A 62 -0.83 21.89 10.44
C TRP A 62 -2.05 22.03 9.54
N ILE A 63 -2.90 21.01 9.50
CA ILE A 63 -4.19 21.04 8.79
C ILE A 63 -5.26 20.33 9.62
N LYS A 64 -6.49 20.86 9.61
CA LYS A 64 -7.62 20.17 10.27
C LYS A 64 -7.98 18.90 9.50
N PHE A 65 -8.20 17.80 10.22
CA PHE A 65 -8.58 16.52 9.63
C PHE A 65 -9.79 16.63 8.70
N GLY A 66 -10.84 17.35 9.08
CA GLY A 66 -12.02 17.52 8.23
C GLY A 66 -11.69 18.16 6.88
N ARG A 67 -10.88 19.21 6.87
CA ARG A 67 -10.43 19.89 5.63
C ARG A 67 -9.59 18.94 4.78
N LEU A 68 -8.64 18.23 5.39
CA LEU A 68 -7.82 17.24 4.72
C LEU A 68 -8.66 16.13 4.09
N PHE A 69 -9.63 15.59 4.82
CA PHE A 69 -10.52 14.52 4.38
C PHE A 69 -11.34 14.92 3.16
N TYR A 70 -11.91 16.13 3.14
CA TYR A 70 -12.68 16.61 1.98
C TYR A 70 -11.81 16.79 0.74
N ILE A 71 -10.62 17.38 0.90
CA ILE A 71 -9.69 17.59 -0.22
C ILE A 71 -9.22 16.24 -0.76
N TYR A 72 -8.77 15.33 0.12
CA TYR A 72 -8.29 14.02 -0.28
C TYR A 72 -9.40 13.19 -0.94
N SER A 73 -10.61 13.17 -0.39
CA SER A 73 -11.74 12.42 -0.96
C SER A 73 -12.05 12.86 -2.39
N TYR A 74 -12.02 14.18 -2.66
CA TYR A 74 -12.25 14.70 -4.00
C TYR A 74 -11.21 14.24 -5.03
N TYR A 75 -9.96 14.04 -4.60
CA TYR A 75 -8.88 13.59 -5.48
C TYR A 75 -8.76 12.06 -5.56
N SER A 76 -9.00 11.34 -4.45
CA SER A 76 -8.93 9.88 -4.38
C SER A 76 -10.07 9.20 -5.13
N ASP A 77 -11.25 9.83 -5.23
CA ASP A 77 -12.37 9.32 -6.06
C ASP A 77 -12.12 9.47 -7.56
N LYS A 78 -11.09 10.22 -7.96
CA LYS A 78 -10.76 10.48 -9.38
C LYS A 78 -9.75 9.47 -9.95
N VAL A 79 -9.33 8.47 -9.17
CA VAL A 79 -8.36 7.42 -9.54
C VAL A 79 -9.07 6.08 -9.77
#